data_AF-A0A831KMI5-F1
#
_entry.id   AF-A0A831KMI5-F1
#
_cell.length_a   1.000
_cell.length_b   1.000
_cell.length_c   1.000
_cell.angle_alpha   90.00
_cell.angle_beta   90.00
_cell.angle_gamma   90.00
#
_symmetry.space_group_name_H-M   'P 1'
#
loop_
_entity.id
_entity.type
_entity.pdbx_description
1 polymer ?
#
loop_
_entity_poly.entity_id
_entity_poly.type
_entity_poly.pdbx_seq_one_letter_code
_entity_poly.pdbx_strand_id
1 'polypeptide(L)' 'QWMRVLDERQQKVVTRRFGLLGYEKATLEQVGREIGLTRERVRQIELEALQRLRHLFERAGISSAALR' A
#
# COMPACT_ATOMS: atom_id res chain seq x y z
N GLN A 1 -2.92 2.30 -14.17
CA GLN A 1 -2.44 3.08 -13.00
C GLN A 1 -3.29 2.70 -11.77
N TRP A 2 -3.01 1.55 -11.15
CA TRP A 2 -3.80 0.97 -10.05
C TRP A 2 -3.77 1.82 -8.77
N MET A 3 -2.76 2.66 -8.59
CA MET A 3 -2.68 3.57 -7.44
C MET A 3 -3.86 4.54 -7.30
N ARG A 4 -4.56 4.87 -8.40
CA ARG A 4 -5.70 5.80 -8.36
C ARG A 4 -6.91 5.26 -7.59
N VAL A 5 -6.98 3.95 -7.31
CA VAL A 5 -8.08 3.38 -6.51
C VAL A 5 -7.87 3.50 -4.99
N LEU A 6 -6.66 3.88 -4.59
CA LEU A 6 -6.28 4.09 -3.20
C LEU A 6 -6.49 5.56 -2.83
N ASP A 7 -6.90 5.83 -1.59
CA ASP A 7 -6.89 7.20 -1.07
C ASP A 7 -5.45 7.71 -0.85
N GLU A 8 -5.29 9.02 -0.62
CA GLU A 8 -3.96 9.64 -0.48
C GLU A 8 -3.11 9.02 0.63
N ARG A 9 -3.73 8.62 1.75
CA ARG A 9 -3.02 7.99 2.87
C ARG A 9 -2.58 6.59 2.50
N GLN A 10 -3.45 5.80 1.89
CA GLN A 10 -3.16 4.47 1.36
C GLN A 10 -2.05 4.52 0.31
N GLN A 11 -2.11 5.48 -0.63
CA GLN A 11 -1.07 5.68 -1.63
C GLN A 11 0.28 5.96 -0.96
N LYS A 12 0.31 6.88 0.02
CA LYS A 12 1.54 7.24 0.72
C LYS A 12 2.13 6.09 1.55
N VAL A 13 1.28 5.32 2.22
CA VAL A 13 1.72 4.12 2.96
C VAL A 13 2.28 3.08 1.99
N VAL A 14 1.58 2.76 0.90
CA VAL A 14 2.01 1.76 -0.07
C VAL A 14 3.30 2.20 -0.77
N THR A 15 3.43 3.44 -1.20
CA THR A 15 4.63 3.89 -1.91
C THR A 15 5.87 3.83 -1.04
N ARG A 16 5.78 4.27 0.22
CA ARG A 16 6.90 4.20 1.17
C ARG A 16 7.21 2.75 1.59
N ARG A 17 6.19 1.94 1.87
CA ARG A 17 6.37 0.55 2.35
C ARG A 17 6.97 -0.38 1.33
N PHE A 18 6.71 -0.14 0.05
CA PHE A 18 7.17 -0.99 -1.05
C PHE A 18 8.26 -0.34 -1.91
N GLY A 19 8.70 0.89 -1.58
CA GLY A 19 9.75 1.58 -2.32
C GLY A 19 9.34 1.93 -3.76
N LEU A 20 8.12 2.42 -3.94
CA LEU A 20 7.57 2.77 -5.24
C LEU A 20 7.70 4.27 -5.51
N LEU A 21 7.58 4.68 -6.78
CA LEU A 21 7.66 6.08 -7.19
C LEU A 21 8.97 6.79 -6.77
N GLY A 22 10.09 6.05 -6.75
CA GLY A 22 11.41 6.59 -6.39
C GLY A 22 11.66 6.68 -4.89
N TYR A 23 10.77 6.17 -4.04
CA TYR A 23 11.04 6.03 -2.61
C TYR A 23 11.85 4.77 -2.31
N GLU A 24 12.67 4.83 -1.26
CA GLU A 24 13.23 3.63 -0.65
C GLU A 24 12.19 2.90 0.19
N LYS A 25 12.39 1.59 0.34
CA LYS A 25 11.53 0.74 1.15
C LYS A 25 11.67 1.10 2.64
N ALA A 26 10.59 1.54 3.26
CA ALA A 26 10.53 1.89 4.68
C ALA A 26 9.78 0.84 5.51
N THR A 27 10.07 0.77 6.81
CA THR A 27 9.32 -0.05 7.79
C THR A 27 7.99 0.59 8.16
N LEU A 28 7.04 -0.18 8.71
CA LEU A 28 5.78 0.37 9.25
C LEU A 28 6.02 1.48 10.29
N GLU A 29 7.06 1.33 11.09
CA GLU A 29 7.42 2.29 12.12
C GLU A 29 7.99 3.58 11.52
N GLN A 30 8.89 3.49 10.54
CA GLN A 30 9.42 4.66 9.83
C GLN A 30 8.30 5.45 9.14
N VAL A 31 7.43 4.76 8.41
CA VAL A 31 6.27 5.41 7.76
C VAL A 31 5.35 6.04 8.80
N GLY A 32 5.10 5.37 9.93
CA GLY A 32 4.28 5.91 11.01
C GLY A 32 4.83 7.21 11.58
N ARG A 33 6.14 7.25 11.84
CA ARG A 33 6.83 8.47 12.31
C ARG A 33 6.71 9.62 11.31
N GLU A 34 6.82 9.34 10.01
CA GLU A 34 6.74 10.37 8.96
C GLU A 34 5.36 11.00 8.78
N ILE A 35 4.29 10.22 8.98
CA ILE A 35 2.91 10.68 8.75
C ILE A 35 2.13 10.90 10.05
N GLY A 36 2.80 10.86 11.21
CA GLY A 36 2.19 11.09 12.51
C GLY A 36 1.20 10.01 12.95
N LEU A 37 1.44 8.76 12.57
CA LEU A 37 0.58 7.61 12.88
C LEU A 37 1.34 6.53 13.66
N THR A 38 0.61 5.76 14.46
CA THR A 38 1.18 4.59 15.12
C THR A 38 1.51 3.50 14.09
N ARG A 39 2.48 2.63 14.43
CA ARG A 39 2.84 1.45 13.61
C ARG A 39 1.61 0.61 13.26
N GLU A 40 0.72 0.38 14.23
CA GLU A 40 -0.49 -0.42 13.99
C GLU A 40 -1.46 0.28 13.05
N ARG A 41 -1.58 1.62 13.15
CA ARG A 41 -2.43 2.36 12.22
C ARG A 41 -1.90 2.29 10.78
N VAL A 42 -0.59 2.35 10.59
CA VAL A 42 0.04 2.15 9.28
C VAL A 42 -0.20 0.74 8.76
N ARG A 43 -0.11 -0.28 9.62
CA ARG A 43 -0.40 -1.68 9.27
C ARG A 43 -1.84 -1.86 8.79
N GLN A 44 -2.81 -1.24 9.48
CA GLN A 44 -4.21 -1.28 9.07
C GLN A 44 -4.41 -0.66 7.68
N ILE A 45 -3.83 0.53 7.45
CA ILE A 45 -3.89 1.22 6.15
C ILE A 45 -3.24 0.38 5.05
N GLU A 46 -2.09 -0.27 5.33
CA GLU A 46 -1.42 -1.18 4.40
C GLU A 46 -2.35 -2.35 4.01
N LEU A 47 -2.98 -3.01 4.98
CA LEU A 47 -3.90 -4.12 4.73
C LEU A 47 -5.12 -3.70 3.92
N GLU A 48 -5.75 -2.58 4.27
CA GLU A 48 -6.90 -2.03 3.54
C GLU A 48 -6.53 -1.71 2.08
N ALA A 49 -5.36 -1.10 1.87
CA ALA A 49 -4.87 -0.80 0.54
C ALA A 49 -4.64 -2.08 -0.28
N LEU A 50 -3.95 -3.08 0.29
CA LEU A 50 -3.69 -4.35 -0.38
C LEU A 50 -4.98 -5.12 -0.71
N GLN A 51 -5.98 -5.07 0.18
CA GLN A 51 -7.29 -5.64 -0.11
C GLN A 51 -7.96 -4.95 -1.30
N ARG A 52 -7.97 -3.61 -1.36
CA ARG A 52 -8.53 -2.88 -2.51
C ARG A 52 -7.83 -3.24 -3.82
N LEU A 53 -6.50 -3.31 -3.79
CA LEU A 53 -5.71 -3.69 -4.97
C LEU A 53 -6.01 -5.13 -5.42
N ARG A 54 -6.14 -6.07 -4.48
CA ARG A 54 -6.53 -7.45 -4.78
C ARG A 54 -7.87 -7.52 -5.50
N HIS A 55 -8.89 -6.86 -4.98
CA HIS A 55 -10.21 -6.82 -5.63
C HIS A 55 -10.16 -6.19 -7.02
N LEU A 56 -9.34 -5.15 -7.21
CA LEU A 56 -9.14 -4.54 -8.53
C LEU A 56 -8.53 -5.53 -9.52
N PHE A 57 -7.48 -6.26 -9.13
CA PHE A 57 -6.81 -7.23 -9.99
C PHE A 57 -7.72 -8.42 -10.32
N GLU A 58 -8.47 -8.92 -9.33
CA GLU A 58 -9.47 -9.98 -9.53
C GLU A 58 -10.55 -9.55 -10.54
N ARG A 59 -11.09 -8.34 -10.42
CA ARG A 59 -12.07 -7.79 -11.38
C ARG A 59 -11.49 -7.57 -12.77
N ALA A 60 -10.19 -7.31 -12.86
CA ALA A 60 -9.47 -7.18 -14.13
C ALA A 60 -9.10 -8.54 -14.77
N GLY A 61 -9.46 -9.67 -14.14
CA GLY A 61 -9.09 -11.01 -14.60
C GLY A 61 -7.61 -11.33 -14.44
N ILE A 62 -6.87 -10.52 -13.67
CA ILE A 62 -5.45 -10.72 -13.40
C ILE A 62 -5.35 -11.65 -12.18
N SER A 63 -5.11 -12.94 -12.44
CA SER A 63 -4.92 -13.93 -11.38
C SER A 63 -3.69 -13.59 -10.53
N SER A 64 -3.87 -13.61 -9.20
CA SER A 64 -2.84 -13.33 -8.19
C SER A 64 -1.65 -14.32 -8.20
N ALA A 65 -1.71 -15.37 -9.02
CA ALA A 65 -0.60 -16.28 -9.29
C ALA A 65 0.66 -15.57 -9.84
N ALA A 66 0.52 -14.38 -10.42
CA ALA A 66 1.63 -13.58 -10.94
C ALA A 66 2.38 -12.75 -9.88
N LEU A 67 1.90 -12.71 -8.62
CA LEU A 67 2.46 -11.88 -7.54
C LEU A 67 3.14 -12.73 -6.45
N ARG A 68 3.70 -13.89 -6.82
CA ARG A 68 4.48 -14.74 -5.91
C ARG A 68 5.95 -14.39 -5.94
#